data_AF-A0A0A2L6B7-F1
#
_entry.id   AF-A0A0A2L6B7-F1
#
_cell.length_a   1.000
_cell.length_b   1.000
_cell.length_c   1.000
_cell.angle_alpha   90.00
_cell.angle_beta   90.00
_cell.angle_gamma   90.00
#
_symmetry.space_group_name_H-M   'P 1'
#
loop_
_entity.id
_entity.type
_entity.pdbx_description
1 polymer ?
#
loop_
_entity_poly.entity_id
_entity_poly.type
_entity_poly.pdbx_seq_one_letter_code
_entity_poly.pdbx_strand_id
1 'polypeptide(L)' 'MCADAGVKLIYLSPYSPDLNPIEEFFAELKGLIRRSWCYYEESQGKGFDHFLDWCIEAVGAKRESAEVHFRHAGL' A
#
# COMPACT_ATOMS: atom_id res chain seq x y z
N MET A 1 -0.06 -23.63 -8.48
CA MET A 1 0.72 -22.37 -8.38
C MET A 1 0.78 -21.85 -6.95
N CYS A 2 -0.30 -21.35 -6.32
CA CYS A 2 -0.23 -20.81 -4.95
C CYS A 2 -0.04 -21.89 -3.87
N ALA A 3 -0.76 -23.00 -3.97
CA ALA A 3 -0.63 -24.12 -3.04
C ALA A 3 0.77 -24.74 -3.09
N ASP A 4 1.33 -24.91 -4.30
CA ASP A 4 2.68 -25.45 -4.51
C ASP A 4 3.77 -24.53 -3.96
N ALA A 5 3.49 -23.22 -3.85
CA ALA A 5 4.37 -22.22 -3.25
C ALA A 5 4.18 -22.05 -1.73
N GLY A 6 3.29 -22.83 -1.09
CA GLY A 6 2.99 -22.72 0.33
C GLY A 6 2.18 -21.49 0.73
N VAL A 7 1.55 -20.81 -0.24
CA VAL A 7 0.74 -19.61 0.01
C VAL A 7 -0.66 -20.00 0.45
N LYS A 8 -1.08 -19.50 1.63
CA LYS A 8 -2.45 -19.64 2.11
C LYS A 8 -3.36 -18.62 1.42
N LEU A 9 -4.35 -19.10 0.68
CA LEU A 9 -5.38 -18.26 0.09
C LEU A 9 -6.54 -18.10 1.07
N ILE A 10 -6.90 -16.87 1.39
CA ILE A 10 -7.99 -16.53 2.30
C ILE A 10 -9.04 -15.76 1.51
N TYR A 11 -10.25 -16.27 1.49
CA TYR A 11 -11.38 -15.65 0.81
C TYR A 11 -12.16 -14.77 1.78
N LEU A 12 -12.43 -13.54 1.37
CA LEU A 12 -13.26 -12.60 2.10
C LEU A 12 -14.72 -12.77 1.69
N SER A 13 -15.64 -12.37 2.58
CA SER A 13 -17.05 -12.21 2.20
C SER A 13 -17.20 -11.20 1.06
N PRO A 14 -18.23 -11.35 0.21
CA PRO A 14 -18.52 -10.38 -0.85
C PRO A 14 -18.59 -8.96 -0.30
N TYR A 15 -18.03 -7.99 -1.04
CA TYR A 15 -18.03 -6.57 -0.70
C TYR A 15 -17.52 -6.25 0.71
N SER A 16 -16.48 -6.96 1.17
CA SER A 16 -15.82 -6.70 2.45
C SER A 16 -14.43 -6.08 2.23
N PRO A 17 -14.33 -4.88 1.61
CA PRO A 17 -13.05 -4.22 1.39
C PRO A 17 -12.35 -3.90 2.71
N ASP A 18 -13.12 -3.64 3.77
CA ASP A 18 -12.59 -3.35 5.12
C ASP A 18 -11.77 -4.50 5.71
N LEU A 19 -11.98 -5.74 5.23
CA LEU A 19 -11.23 -6.92 5.66
C LEU A 19 -9.99 -7.18 4.79
N ASN A 20 -9.77 -6.39 3.74
CA ASN A 20 -8.65 -6.57 2.84
C ASN A 20 -7.47 -5.67 3.24
N PRO A 21 -6.33 -6.23 3.71
CA PRO A 21 -5.17 -5.44 4.14
C PRO A 21 -4.65 -4.44 3.10
N ILE A 22 -4.89 -4.70 1.81
CA ILE A 22 -4.43 -3.81 0.74
C ILE A 22 -5.10 -2.43 0.79
N GLU A 23 -6.30 -2.32 1.36
CA GLU A 23 -6.99 -1.03 1.50
C GLU A 23 -6.27 -0.11 2.47
N GLU A 24 -5.75 -0.63 3.59
CA GLU A 24 -4.94 0.12 4.56
C GLU A 24 -3.63 0.59 3.92
N PHE A 25 -2.97 -0.27 3.13
CA PHE A 25 -1.79 0.11 2.36
C PHE A 25 -2.10 1.26 1.38
N PHE A 26 -3.18 1.16 0.62
CA PHE A 26 -3.58 2.22 -0.31
C PHE A 26 -3.97 3.51 0.40
N ALA A 27 -4.57 3.44 1.59
CA ALA A 27 -4.86 4.61 2.41
C ALA A 27 -3.57 5.35 2.78
N GLU A 28 -2.54 4.63 3.23
CA GLU A 28 -1.22 5.21 3.54
C GLU A 28 -0.57 5.82 2.30
N LEU A 29 -0.56 5.08 1.18
CA LEU A 29 0.03 5.53 -0.09
C LEU A 29 -0.63 6.81 -0.61
N LYS A 30 -1.97 6.83 -0.67
CA LYS A 30 -2.74 8.04 -1.04
C LYS A 30 -2.45 9.20 -0.10
N GLY A 31 -2.31 8.91 1.21
CA GLY A 31 -1.93 9.90 2.21
C GLY A 31 -0.56 10.52 1.94
N LEU A 32 0.44 9.70 1.61
CA LEU A 32 1.78 10.19 1.26
C LEU A 32 1.76 11.02 -0.02
N ILE A 33 1.12 10.51 -1.08
CA ILE A 33 0.99 11.21 -2.36
C ILE A 33 0.44 12.62 -2.17
N ARG A 34 -0.68 12.75 -1.44
CA ARG A 34 -1.35 14.04 -1.21
C ARG A 34 -0.49 15.04 -0.42
N ARG A 35 0.39 14.57 0.47
CA ARG A 35 1.27 15.43 1.27
C ARG A 35 2.53 15.83 0.51
N SER A 36 3.03 14.96 -0.35
CA SER A 36 4.35 15.11 -0.98
C SER A 36 4.30 15.67 -2.39
N TRP A 37 3.15 15.60 -3.08
CA TRP A 37 3.04 16.00 -4.48
C TRP A 37 3.49 17.44 -4.75
N CYS A 38 2.93 18.42 -4.04
CA CYS A 38 3.25 19.83 -4.27
C CYS A 38 4.75 20.13 -4.14
N TYR A 39 5.41 19.54 -3.15
CA TYR A 39 6.85 19.71 -2.94
C TYR A 39 7.69 19.02 -4.03
N TYR A 40 7.27 17.84 -4.49
CA TYR A 40 7.99 17.07 -5.49
C TYR A 40 7.92 17.73 -6.88
N GLU A 41 6.74 18.24 -7.25
CA GLU A 41 6.51 18.93 -8.52
C GLU A 41 7.38 20.19 -8.63
N GLU A 42 7.51 20.96 -7.54
CA GLU A 42 8.35 22.16 -7.51
C GLU A 42 9.86 21.87 -7.50
N SER A 43 10.30 20.76 -6.90
CA SER A 43 11.72 20.51 -6.61
C SER A 43 12.45 19.62 -7.60
N GLN A 44 11.80 18.57 -8.14
CA GLN A 44 12.49 17.52 -8.91
C GLN A 44 12.06 17.44 -10.37
N GLY A 45 10.78 17.72 -10.69
CA GLY A 45 10.28 17.77 -12.06
C GLY A 45 10.44 16.48 -12.89
N LYS A 46 10.72 15.32 -12.25
CA LYS A 46 11.02 14.03 -12.93
C LYS A 46 9.80 13.23 -13.40
N GLY A 47 8.62 13.84 -13.41
CA GLY A 47 7.37 13.18 -13.81
C GLY A 47 6.67 12.43 -12.67
N PHE A 48 5.42 12.04 -12.92
CA PHE A 48 4.56 11.39 -11.92
C PHE A 48 4.95 9.92 -11.68
N ASP A 49 5.52 9.25 -12.67
CA ASP A 49 6.00 7.87 -12.60
C ASP A 49 7.11 7.72 -11.56
N HIS A 50 8.18 8.54 -11.64
CA HIS A 50 9.25 8.53 -10.65
C HIS A 50 8.78 8.93 -9.25
N PHE A 51 7.81 9.84 -9.16
CA PHE A 51 7.19 10.19 -7.89
C PHE A 51 6.43 9.00 -7.29
N LEU A 52 5.67 8.29 -8.10
CA LEU A 52 4.86 7.16 -7.67
C LEU A 52 5.75 6.00 -7.22
N ASP A 53 6.81 5.69 -7.97
CA ASP A 53 7.79 4.66 -7.59
C ASP A 53 8.43 4.98 -6.23
N TRP A 54 8.88 6.23 -6.05
CA TRP A 54 9.42 6.68 -4.76
C TRP A 54 8.38 6.56 -3.62
N CYS A 55 7.12 6.92 -3.87
CA CYS A 55 6.06 6.79 -2.89
C CYS A 55 5.81 5.33 -2.50
N ILE A 56 5.82 4.40 -3.48
CA ILE A 56 5.64 2.98 -3.25
C ILE A 56 6.80 2.42 -2.42
N GLU A 57 8.04 2.76 -2.76
CA GLU A 57 9.22 2.35 -1.99
C GLU A 57 9.18 2.90 -0.56
N ALA A 58 8.81 4.17 -0.38
CA ALA A 58 8.75 4.82 0.92
C ALA A 58 7.68 4.21 1.85
N VAL A 59 6.53 3.79 1.32
CA VAL A 59 5.50 3.10 2.10
C VAL A 59 5.88 1.63 2.29
N GLY A 60 6.34 0.95 1.25
CA GLY A 60 6.69 -0.46 1.27
C GLY A 60 7.88 -0.81 2.17
N ALA A 61 8.82 0.11 2.36
CA ALA A 61 9.98 -0.09 3.24
C ALA A 61 9.62 -0.04 4.74
N LYS A 62 8.44 0.46 5.12
CA LYS A 62 8.01 0.56 6.52
C LYS A 62 7.43 -0.75 7.01
N ARG A 63 8.29 -1.60 7.58
CA ARG A 63 7.88 -2.88 8.16
C ARG A 63 6.79 -2.74 9.23
N GLU A 64 6.86 -1.71 10.06
CA GLU A 64 5.85 -1.42 11.10
C GLU A 64 4.47 -1.12 10.49
N SER A 65 4.41 -0.40 9.37
CA SER A 65 3.16 -0.16 8.66
C SER A 65 2.54 -1.46 8.15
N ALA A 66 3.37 -2.35 7.60
CA ALA A 66 2.91 -3.62 7.06
C ALA A 66 2.24 -4.51 8.14
N GLU A 67 2.73 -4.49 9.37
CA GLU A 67 2.09 -5.21 10.49
C GLU A 67 0.72 -4.61 10.84
N VAL A 68 0.60 -3.28 10.77
CA VAL A 68 -0.66 -2.58 11.07
C VAL A 68 -1.71 -2.77 9.98
N HIS A 69 -1.33 -2.93 8.70
CA HIS A 69 -2.28 -3.12 7.59
C HIS A 69 -3.18 -4.35 7.77
N PHE A 70 -2.73 -5.35 8.52
CA PHE A 70 -3.51 -6.56 8.80
C PHE A 70 -4.44 -6.44 10.01
N ARG A 71 -4.41 -5.31 10.75
CA ARG A 71 -5.18 -5.12 11.99
C ARG A 71 -6.67 -5.40 11.81
N HIS A 72 -7.25 -5.02 10.67
CA HIS A 72 -8.67 -5.18 10.38
C HIS A 72 -8.98 -6.41 9.50
N ALA A 73 -7.97 -7.21 9.16
CA ALA A 73 -8.11 -8.31 8.21
C ALA A 73 -8.80 -9.56 8.79
N GLY A 74 -9.01 -9.60 10.11
CA GLY A 74 -9.61 -10.75 10.80
C GLY A 74 -8.71 -12.00 10.79
N LEU A 75 -7.39 -11.80 10.75
CA LEU A 75 -6.34 -12.83 10.68
C LEU A 75 -5.55 -12.97 11.98
#